data_AF-A0A0G4NMA7-F1
#
_entry.id   AF-A0A0G4NMA7-F1
#
_cell.length_a   1.000
_cell.length_b   1.000
_cell.length_c   1.000
_cell.angle_alpha   90.00
_cell.angle_beta   90.00
_cell.angle_gamma   90.00
#
_symmetry.space_group_name_H-M   'P 1'
#
loop_
_entity.id
_entity.type
_entity.pdbx_description
1 polymer ?
#
loop_
_entity_poly.entity_id
_entity_poly.type
_entity_poly.pdbx_seq_one_letter_code
_entity_poly.pdbx_strand_id
1 'polypeptide(L)' 'MYSARDNETEEQTKERLAKDPEIMGIMQDPVMQAILQQAQTNPAALNEHMKNPDVRSKVQKLVAAGVIRVGR' A
#
# COMPACT_ATOMS: atom_id res chain seq x y z
N MET A 1 19.17 -9.26 -0.62
CA MET A 1 18.06 -9.10 0.35
C MET A 1 17.71 -7.62 0.39
N TYR A 2 16.44 -7.24 0.25
CA TYR A 2 16.04 -5.84 0.20
C TYR A 2 16.11 -5.22 1.60
N SER A 3 17.27 -4.67 1.92
CA SER A 3 17.55 -3.89 3.12
C SER A 3 17.23 -2.43 2.83
N ALA A 4 16.01 -2.01 3.09
CA ALA A 4 15.68 -0.61 3.30
C ALA A 4 14.45 -0.55 4.19
N ARG A 5 14.66 -0.14 5.45
CA ARG A 5 13.65 0.30 6.44
C ARG A 5 13.14 -0.71 7.48
N ASP A 6 14.02 -1.55 8.02
CA ASP A 6 13.75 -2.31 9.27
C ASP A 6 13.81 -1.46 10.56
N ASN A 7 14.08 -0.15 10.48
CA ASN A 7 14.32 0.71 11.65
C ASN A 7 13.28 1.83 11.88
N GLU A 8 12.18 1.89 11.13
CA GLU A 8 11.03 2.71 11.53
C GLU A 8 10.08 1.82 12.34
N THR A 9 9.81 2.18 13.58
CA THR A 9 8.77 1.51 14.35
C THR A 9 7.43 1.71 13.64
N GLU A 10 6.50 0.76 13.81
CA GLU A 10 5.13 0.91 13.30
C GLU A 10 4.50 2.24 13.76
N GLU A 11 4.93 2.76 14.90
CA GLU A 11 4.54 4.04 15.47
C GLU A 11 5.05 5.24 14.65
N GLN A 12 6.34 5.28 14.29
CA GLN A 12 6.88 6.31 13.40
C GLN A 12 6.24 6.26 12.01
N THR A 13 5.94 5.04 11.54
CA THR A 13 5.21 4.83 10.28
C THR A 13 3.81 5.43 10.40
N LYS A 14 3.06 5.08 11.44
CA LYS A 14 1.71 5.62 11.72
C LYS A 14 1.70 7.15 11.86
N GLU A 15 2.68 7.74 12.53
CA GLU A 15 2.79 9.20 12.65
C GLU A 15 3.03 9.88 11.29
N ARG A 16 3.87 9.31 10.44
CA ARG A 16 4.09 9.83 9.08
C ARG A 16 2.84 9.69 8.23
N LEU A 17 2.15 8.56 8.33
CA LEU A 17 0.90 8.28 7.62
C LEU A 17 -0.21 9.24 8.04
N ALA A 18 -0.33 9.55 9.34
CA ALA A 18 -1.30 10.50 9.85
C ALA A 18 -1.08 11.93 9.32
N LYS A 19 0.15 12.27 8.93
CA LYS A 19 0.51 13.56 8.33
C LYS A 19 0.34 13.59 6.81
N ASP A 20 0.09 12.44 6.17
CA ASP A 20 -0.07 12.32 4.72
C ASP A 20 -1.56 12.17 4.35
N PRO A 21 -2.24 13.26 3.93
CA PRO A 21 -3.65 13.20 3.55
C PRO A 21 -3.89 12.34 2.31
N GLU A 22 -2.90 12.16 1.44
CA GLU A 22 -3.04 11.29 0.27
C GLU A 22 -3.10 9.83 0.69
N ILE A 23 -2.23 9.39 1.60
CA ILE A 23 -2.25 8.02 2.09
C ILE A 23 -3.54 7.72 2.85
N MET A 24 -3.98 8.66 3.71
CA MET A 24 -5.26 8.54 4.39
C MET A 24 -6.43 8.42 3.41
N GLY A 25 -6.43 9.23 2.34
CA GLY A 25 -7.44 9.14 1.29
C GLY A 25 -7.42 7.79 0.55
N ILE A 26 -6.24 7.23 0.32
CA ILE A 26 -6.09 5.93 -0.33
C ILE A 26 -6.53 4.78 0.60
N MET A 27 -6.26 4.86 1.89
CA MET A 27 -6.71 3.88 2.87
C MET A 27 -8.24 3.87 3.03
N GLN A 28 -8.87 5.03 2.84
CA GLN A 28 -10.32 5.20 2.83
C GLN A 28 -10.96 4.83 1.48
N ASP A 29 -10.16 4.56 0.45
CA ASP A 29 -10.67 4.22 -0.87
C ASP A 29 -11.27 2.80 -0.86
N PRO A 30 -12.59 2.64 -1.11
CA PRO A 30 -13.23 1.33 -1.14
C PRO A 30 -12.67 0.43 -2.24
N VAL A 31 -12.19 1.00 -3.36
CA VAL A 31 -11.57 0.24 -4.44
C VAL A 31 -10.26 -0.36 -3.97
N MET A 32 -9.45 0.41 -3.24
CA MET A 32 -8.18 -0.11 -2.71
C MET A 32 -8.42 -1.22 -1.68
N GLN A 33 -9.40 -1.03 -0.79
CA GLN A 33 -9.77 -2.07 0.18
C GLN A 33 -10.20 -3.37 -0.51
N ALA A 34 -11.02 -3.28 -1.55
CA ALA A 34 -11.44 -4.44 -2.35
C ALA A 34 -10.23 -5.13 -3.02
N ILE A 35 -9.32 -4.36 -3.61
CA ILE A 35 -8.11 -4.88 -4.26
C ILE A 35 -7.23 -5.62 -3.24
N LEU A 36 -7.04 -5.07 -2.04
CA LEU A 36 -6.23 -5.71 -1.00
C LEU A 36 -6.87 -7.00 -0.49
N GLN A 37 -8.19 -7.03 -0.31
CA GLN A 37 -8.91 -8.27 0.03
C GLN A 37 -8.78 -9.31 -1.09
N GLN A 38 -8.90 -8.88 -2.34
CA GLN A 38 -8.75 -9.78 -3.49
C GLN A 38 -7.30 -10.26 -3.65
N ALA A 39 -6.31 -9.43 -3.35
CA ALA A 39 -4.89 -9.79 -3.39
C ALA A 39 -4.53 -10.87 -2.35
N GLN A 40 -5.23 -10.93 -1.21
CA GLN A 40 -5.05 -11.98 -0.20
C GLN A 40 -5.46 -13.36 -0.73
N THR A 41 -6.50 -13.42 -1.56
CA THR A 41 -7.02 -14.68 -2.12
C THR A 41 -6.43 -15.00 -3.49
N ASN A 42 -6.12 -13.97 -4.28
CA ASN A 42 -5.58 -14.08 -5.62
C ASN A 42 -4.53 -12.97 -5.88
N PRO A 43 -3.24 -13.24 -5.70
CA PRO A 43 -2.18 -12.27 -5.98
C PRO A 43 -2.12 -11.85 -7.46
N ALA A 44 -2.64 -12.64 -8.39
CA ALA A 44 -2.70 -12.25 -9.80
C ALA A 44 -3.71 -11.12 -10.06
N ALA A 45 -4.77 -11.02 -9.26
CA ALA A 45 -5.73 -9.92 -9.36
C ALA A 45 -5.10 -8.57 -9.01
N LEU A 46 -4.22 -8.54 -8.00
CA LEU A 46 -3.46 -7.33 -7.67
C LEU A 46 -2.64 -6.86 -8.88
N ASN A 47 -1.94 -7.77 -9.55
CA ASN A 47 -1.14 -7.46 -10.74
C ASN A 47 -1.99 -6.89 -11.88
N GLU A 48 -3.21 -7.40 -12.06
CA GLU A 48 -4.16 -6.86 -13.02
C GLU A 48 -4.61 -5.45 -12.66
N HIS A 49 -4.95 -5.21 -11.39
CA HIS A 49 -5.31 -3.88 -10.92
C HIS A 49 -4.16 -2.88 -11.02
N MET A 50 -2.90 -3.31 -10.84
CA MET A 50 -1.72 -2.48 -11.08
C MET A 50 -1.52 -2.07 -12.54
N LYS A 51 -2.23 -2.69 -13.51
CA LYS A 51 -2.25 -2.18 -14.90
C LYS A 51 -2.94 -0.81 -14.98
N ASN A 52 -3.85 -0.51 -14.05
CA ASN A 52 -4.46 0.81 -13.94
C ASN A 52 -3.44 1.80 -13.31
N PRO A 53 -3.08 2.90 -13.99
CA PRO A 53 -2.10 3.86 -13.50
C PRO A 53 -2.50 4.50 -12.17
N ASP A 54 -3.80 4.71 -11.92
CA ASP A 54 -4.29 5.30 -10.67
C ASP A 54 -4.08 4.34 -9.51
N VAL A 55 -4.50 3.09 -9.67
CA VAL A 55 -4.29 2.03 -8.65
C VAL A 55 -2.80 1.85 -8.41
N ARG A 56 -2.00 1.75 -9.47
CA ARG A 56 -0.55 1.58 -9.38
C ARG A 56 0.09 2.70 -8.57
N SER A 57 -0.29 3.96 -8.83
CA SER A 57 0.20 5.11 -8.07
C SER A 57 -0.17 4.99 -6.59
N LYS A 58 -1.43 4.65 -6.30
CA LYS A 58 -1.91 4.48 -4.93
C LYS A 58 -1.20 3.36 -4.19
N VAL A 59 -1.04 2.18 -4.81
CA VAL A 59 -0.29 1.05 -4.22
C VAL A 59 1.17 1.43 -3.99
N GLN A 60 1.82 2.08 -4.95
CA GLN A 60 3.21 2.53 -4.80
C GLN A 60 3.37 3.50 -3.61
N LYS A 61 2.44 4.44 -3.44
CA LYS A 61 2.43 5.35 -2.29
C LYS A 61 2.28 4.58 -0.98
N LEU A 62 1.36 3.62 -0.90
CA LEU A 62 1.14 2.78 0.29
C LEU A 62 2.37 1.91 0.63
N VAL A 63 3.05 1.35 -0.37
CA VAL A 63 4.28 0.57 -0.20
C VAL A 63 5.43 1.48 0.24
N ALA A 64 5.60 2.64 -0.41
CA ALA A 64 6.62 3.62 -0.06
C ALA A 64 6.43 4.17 1.36
N ALA A 65 5.18 4.27 1.80
CA ALA A 65 4.82 4.71 3.14
C ALA A 65 4.90 3.60 4.20
N GLY A 66 5.07 2.33 3.80
CA GLY A 66 5.20 1.20 4.71
C GLY A 66 3.88 0.61 5.20
N VAL A 67 2.74 1.03 4.64
CA VAL A 67 1.39 0.55 5.01
C VAL A 67 1.18 -0.88 4.54
N ILE A 68 1.69 -1.19 3.35
CA ILE A 68 1.42 -2.46 2.67
C ILE A 68 2.73 -3.09 2.25
N ARG A 69 2.85 -4.39 2.52
CA ARG A 69 3.97 -5.21 2.06
C ARG A 69 3.46 -6.08 0.92
N VAL A 70 3.82 -5.73 -0.30
CA VAL A 70 3.58 -6.61 -1.45
C VAL A 70 4.64 -7.71 -1.36
N GLY A 71 4.20 -8.96 -1.13
CA GLY A 71 5.09 -10.12 -1.06
C GLY A 71 5.87 -10.25 -2.37
N ARG A 72 7.20 -10.39 -2.27
CA ARG A 72 8.09 -10.61 -3.41
C ARG A 72 7.89 -11.99 -3.99
#